data_AF-A0A9Q0WBY4-F1
#
_entry.id   AF-A0A9Q0WBY4-F1
#
_cell.length_a   1.000
_cell.length_b   1.000
_cell.length_c   1.000
_cell.angle_alpha   90.00
_cell.angle_beta   90.00
_cell.angle_gamma   90.00
#
_symmetry.space_group_name_H-M   'P 1'
#
loop_
_entity.id
_entity.type
_entity.pdbx_description
1 polymer ?
#
loop_
_entity_poly.entity_id
_entity_poly.type
_entity_poly.pdbx_seq_one_letter_code
_entity_poly.pdbx_strand_id
1 'polypeptide(L)'
;MTSGSLQTSTNEVRGSPTLLCTPLRGTTVDQMLMQMRKAKNIGADVSPLPTLVTCRPVWEGGQYVLRLAMQFGANYVDVELEPDSFKIATAALDVTDCARIFQIMVHSQVPIIGIVMGERGLISRLLSPKFGGYLTYGALEAGAISAPGQPTAKDLLDLYNFRLIRPNTSVYGITGKPVGHSKIPLLFNAAFKAVGLNAVYLHFLVDDVEEFFNTYSCIDFASGCSCTIPHKEVALKSMDEIDPTAKKIGAINNIVRRPDGTLTAFNTDYIGAISAIEDGLREI
;
A
#
# COMPACT_ATOMS: atom_id res chain seq x y z
N MET A 1 -2.53 27.82 -1.55
CA MET A 1 -3.03 26.76 -0.65
C MET A 1 -1.82 25.97 -0.22
N THR A 2 -1.52 25.95 1.07
CA THR A 2 -0.27 25.44 1.63
C THR A 2 -0.17 23.92 1.46
N SER A 3 0.85 23.48 0.72
CA SER A 3 1.24 22.07 0.58
C SER A 3 1.82 21.57 1.90
N GLY A 4 1.00 20.89 2.69
CA GLY A 4 1.44 20.20 3.90
C GLY A 4 2.28 18.98 3.51
N SER A 5 3.61 19.10 3.59
CA SER A 5 4.52 17.96 3.43
C SER A 5 4.20 16.84 4.43
N LEU A 6 4.33 15.58 3.99
CA LEU A 6 4.07 14.42 4.82
C LEU A 6 5.17 14.33 5.92
N GLN A 7 4.91 14.79 7.14
CA GLN A 7 5.85 14.68 8.24
C GLN A 7 5.67 13.34 8.96
N THR A 8 6.75 12.58 9.13
CA THR A 8 6.82 11.41 10.02
C THR A 8 7.19 11.90 11.41
N SER A 9 6.38 11.62 12.43
CA SER A 9 6.71 11.99 13.81
C SER A 9 7.86 11.11 14.32
N THR A 10 8.89 11.74 14.89
CA THR A 10 10.07 11.09 15.49
C THR A 10 9.82 10.48 16.86
N ASN A 11 8.57 10.48 17.33
CA ASN A 11 8.21 9.88 18.61
C ASN A 11 7.89 8.39 18.42
N GLU A 12 8.68 7.53 19.05
CA GLU A 12 8.37 6.11 19.25
C GLU A 12 7.07 5.96 20.05
N VAL A 13 5.92 6.15 19.41
CA VAL A 13 4.67 5.59 19.91
C VAL A 13 4.76 4.11 19.59
N ARG A 14 5.04 3.29 20.62
CA ARG A 14 4.86 1.84 20.61
C ARG A 14 3.38 1.52 20.38
N GLY A 15 2.90 1.71 19.17
CA GLY A 15 1.61 1.20 18.72
C GLY A 15 1.72 -0.31 18.48
N SER A 16 0.67 -1.04 18.83
CA SER A 16 0.51 -2.43 18.42
C SER A 16 0.66 -2.55 16.89
N PRO A 17 1.23 -3.64 16.35
CA PRO A 17 1.33 -3.83 14.91
C PRO A 17 -0.07 -3.80 14.27
N THR A 18 -0.17 -3.18 13.08
CA THR A 18 -1.43 -3.15 12.32
C THR A 18 -1.97 -4.56 12.12
N LEU A 19 -3.23 -4.75 12.49
CA LEU A 19 -3.92 -6.03 12.33
C LEU A 19 -4.30 -6.28 10.87
N LEU A 20 -4.12 -7.52 10.42
CA LEU A 20 -4.62 -8.00 9.14
C LEU A 20 -5.98 -8.67 9.35
N CYS A 21 -7.03 -8.04 8.84
CA CYS A 21 -8.38 -8.59 8.85
C CYS A 21 -8.74 -9.19 7.49
N THR A 22 -9.28 -10.41 7.48
CA THR A 22 -9.80 -11.03 6.26
C THR A 22 -11.31 -11.12 6.29
N PRO A 23 -12.03 -10.32 5.46
CA PRO A 23 -13.49 -10.35 5.41
C PRO A 23 -14.02 -11.73 5.01
N LEU A 24 -15.05 -12.19 5.72
CA LEU A 24 -15.81 -13.39 5.38
C LEU A 24 -17.05 -12.99 4.57
N ARG A 25 -17.38 -13.76 3.54
CA ARG A 25 -18.55 -13.52 2.67
C ARG A 25 -19.43 -14.76 2.50
N GLY A 26 -19.22 -15.80 3.29
CA GLY A 26 -20.09 -16.98 3.31
C GLY A 26 -21.54 -16.57 3.58
N THR A 27 -22.49 -17.22 2.91
CA THR A 27 -23.93 -17.03 3.17
C THR A 27 -24.46 -17.98 4.24
N THR A 28 -23.64 -18.96 4.66
CA THR A 28 -23.94 -19.89 5.76
C THR A 28 -22.84 -19.91 6.81
N VAL A 29 -23.18 -20.34 8.03
CA VAL A 29 -22.21 -20.47 9.14
C VAL A 29 -21.08 -21.43 8.79
N ASP A 30 -21.36 -22.58 8.16
CA ASP A 30 -20.32 -23.54 7.76
C ASP A 30 -19.34 -22.97 6.74
N GLN A 31 -19.85 -22.18 5.79
CA GLN A 31 -18.99 -21.47 4.83
C GLN A 31 -18.12 -20.45 5.56
N MET A 32 -18.68 -19.67 6.49
CA MET A 32 -17.92 -18.72 7.30
C MET A 32 -16.84 -19.41 8.14
N LEU A 33 -17.15 -20.53 8.80
CA LEU A 33 -16.17 -21.33 9.57
C LEU A 33 -15.04 -21.88 8.69
N MET A 34 -15.34 -22.33 7.49
CA MET A 34 -14.33 -22.77 6.53
C MET A 34 -13.42 -21.61 6.10
N GLN A 35 -14.01 -20.45 5.80
CA GLN A 35 -13.26 -19.25 5.44
C GLN A 35 -12.41 -18.73 6.61
N MET A 36 -12.88 -18.83 7.86
CA MET A 36 -12.08 -18.51 9.06
C MET A 36 -10.84 -19.40 9.16
N ARG A 37 -10.99 -20.71 8.96
CA ARG A 37 -9.85 -21.65 8.95
C ARG A 37 -8.86 -21.29 7.85
N LYS A 38 -9.35 -20.95 6.66
CA LYS A 38 -8.51 -20.49 5.54
C LYS A 38 -7.79 -19.18 5.87
N ALA A 39 -8.48 -18.20 6.45
CA ALA A 39 -7.89 -16.92 6.89
C ALA A 39 -6.79 -17.12 7.94
N LYS A 40 -7.03 -17.99 8.93
CA LYS A 40 -6.04 -18.37 9.94
C LYS A 40 -4.81 -19.02 9.31
N ASN A 41 -5.00 -19.93 8.35
CA ASN A 41 -3.89 -20.60 7.65
C ASN A 41 -3.07 -19.63 6.78
N ILE A 42 -3.68 -18.57 6.26
CA ILE A 42 -2.96 -17.51 5.52
C ILE A 42 -2.16 -16.62 6.47
N GLY A 43 -2.57 -16.48 7.74
CA GLY A 43 -1.90 -15.64 8.73
C GLY A 43 -2.60 -14.30 9.03
N ALA A 44 -3.91 -14.23 8.82
CA ALA A 44 -4.73 -13.10 9.27
C ALA A 44 -4.84 -13.07 10.80
N ASP A 45 -4.84 -11.88 11.40
CA ASP A 45 -4.95 -11.71 12.86
C ASP A 45 -6.40 -11.78 13.32
N VAL A 46 -7.31 -11.27 12.49
CA VAL A 46 -8.72 -11.15 12.80
C VAL A 46 -9.55 -11.66 11.61
N SER A 47 -10.61 -12.40 11.93
CA SER A 47 -11.64 -12.78 10.98
C SER A 47 -13.00 -12.40 11.57
N PRO A 48 -13.96 -11.91 10.76
CA PRO A 48 -15.28 -11.54 11.24
C PRO A 48 -16.14 -12.77 11.56
N LEU A 49 -15.75 -13.49 12.61
CA LEU A 49 -16.51 -14.22 13.61
C LEU A 49 -15.51 -15.12 14.38
N PRO A 50 -15.62 -15.28 15.72
CA PRO A 50 -16.48 -14.51 16.62
C PRO A 50 -15.94 -13.10 16.91
N THR A 51 -14.70 -12.76 16.54
CA THR A 51 -13.99 -11.62 17.16
C THR A 51 -14.42 -10.22 16.68
N LEU A 52 -14.85 -10.03 15.43
CA LEU A 52 -15.22 -8.71 14.87
C LEU A 52 -16.48 -8.81 14.00
N VAL A 53 -17.63 -8.35 14.46
CA VAL A 53 -18.85 -8.38 13.62
C VAL A 53 -19.11 -7.01 13.00
N THR A 54 -19.00 -6.94 11.67
CA THR A 54 -19.33 -5.73 10.90
C THR A 54 -20.75 -5.85 10.36
N CYS A 55 -21.67 -5.02 10.84
CA CYS A 55 -23.00 -4.88 10.27
C CYS A 55 -23.11 -3.57 9.53
N ARG A 56 -22.96 -3.63 8.20
CA ARG A 56 -23.05 -2.46 7.35
C ARG A 56 -24.48 -2.32 6.81
N PRO A 57 -25.17 -1.18 7.00
CA PRO A 57 -26.51 -0.99 6.46
C PRO A 57 -26.47 -0.89 4.92
N VAL A 58 -27.62 -1.15 4.28
CA VAL A 58 -27.72 -1.22 2.80
C VAL A 58 -27.33 0.09 2.13
N TRP A 59 -27.68 1.23 2.73
CA TRP A 59 -27.34 2.55 2.21
C TRP A 59 -25.85 2.92 2.35
N GLU A 60 -25.09 2.16 3.15
CA GLU A 60 -23.61 2.20 3.19
C GLU A 60 -22.96 1.01 2.46
N GLY A 61 -23.76 0.22 1.71
CA GLY A 61 -23.29 -0.89 0.89
C GLY A 61 -23.18 -2.24 1.60
N GLY A 62 -23.97 -2.52 2.65
CA GLY A 62 -23.96 -3.82 3.35
C GLY A 62 -25.29 -4.59 3.36
N GLN A 63 -25.31 -5.74 4.04
CA GLN A 63 -26.47 -6.61 4.23
C GLN A 63 -26.63 -6.88 5.75
N TYR A 64 -27.80 -6.56 6.30
CA TYR A 64 -28.13 -6.56 7.74
C TYR A 64 -28.01 -7.93 8.44
N VAL A 65 -27.43 -8.03 9.66
CA VAL A 65 -27.92 -8.82 10.85
C VAL A 65 -27.18 -8.42 12.16
N LEU A 66 -27.68 -7.44 12.94
CA LEU A 66 -26.99 -6.91 14.15
C LEU A 66 -27.29 -7.65 15.47
N ARG A 67 -28.46 -8.29 15.64
CA ARG A 67 -28.91 -8.73 16.99
C ARG A 67 -28.37 -10.07 17.49
N LEU A 68 -27.84 -10.94 16.64
CA LEU A 68 -27.35 -12.27 17.09
C LEU A 68 -25.91 -12.24 17.61
N ALA A 69 -25.05 -11.38 17.09
CA ALA A 69 -23.59 -11.44 17.34
C ALA A 69 -23.19 -11.23 18.82
N MET A 70 -23.91 -10.36 19.54
CA MET A 70 -23.65 -10.09 20.95
C MET A 70 -23.98 -11.28 21.86
N GLN A 71 -24.97 -12.11 21.49
CA GLN A 71 -25.38 -13.27 22.29
C GLN A 71 -24.40 -14.46 22.20
N PHE A 72 -23.49 -14.46 21.22
CA PHE A 72 -22.54 -15.56 20.97
C PHE A 72 -21.08 -15.21 21.31
N GLY A 73 -20.82 -14.13 22.06
CA GLY A 73 -19.50 -13.84 22.61
C GLY A 73 -18.54 -13.12 21.65
N ALA A 74 -19.04 -12.21 20.82
CA ALA A 74 -18.19 -11.38 19.97
C ALA A 74 -17.35 -10.37 20.78
N ASN A 75 -16.04 -10.28 20.50
CA ASN A 75 -15.12 -9.38 21.21
C ASN A 75 -15.30 -7.90 20.84
N TYR A 76 -15.81 -7.59 19.64
CA TYR A 76 -16.07 -6.23 19.17
C TYR A 76 -17.39 -6.16 18.39
N VAL A 77 -18.21 -5.15 18.71
CA VAL A 77 -19.52 -4.87 18.12
C VAL A 77 -19.54 -3.38 17.75
N ASP A 78 -19.73 -3.08 16.47
CA ASP A 78 -19.76 -1.70 15.96
C ASP A 78 -21.16 -1.10 16.18
N VAL A 79 -21.34 -0.33 17.26
CA VAL A 79 -22.54 0.47 17.59
C VAL A 79 -22.09 1.78 18.27
N GLU A 80 -22.61 2.92 17.80
CA GLU A 80 -22.20 4.29 18.15
C GLU A 80 -22.39 4.68 19.63
N LEU A 81 -21.27 5.02 20.31
CA LEU A 81 -20.98 6.25 21.09
C LEU A 81 -19.81 5.95 22.05
N GLU A 82 -18.66 6.63 21.82
CA GLU A 82 -17.29 6.35 22.31
C GLU A 82 -16.62 5.09 21.70
N PRO A 83 -16.16 5.15 20.44
CA PRO A 83 -15.58 3.99 19.79
C PRO A 83 -14.12 3.72 20.27
N ASP A 84 -13.82 2.46 20.61
CA ASP A 84 -12.45 1.99 20.91
C ASP A 84 -11.48 2.15 19.72
N SER A 85 -12.03 2.27 18.51
CA SER A 85 -11.29 2.56 17.29
C SER A 85 -12.14 3.29 16.27
N PHE A 86 -11.56 4.24 15.54
CA PHE A 86 -12.23 4.97 14.46
C PHE A 86 -11.94 4.32 13.11
N LYS A 87 -12.88 4.40 12.16
CA LYS A 87 -12.69 3.94 10.78
C LYS A 87 -13.05 5.03 9.79
N ILE A 88 -12.11 5.37 8.93
CA ILE A 88 -12.30 6.31 7.82
C ILE A 88 -12.01 5.57 6.52
N ALA A 89 -13.03 5.47 5.67
CA ALA A 89 -12.92 4.88 4.34
C ALA A 89 -13.33 5.91 3.28
N THR A 90 -12.40 6.35 2.45
CA THR A 90 -12.63 7.30 1.34
C THR A 90 -12.42 6.61 0.00
N ALA A 91 -12.65 7.30 -1.11
CA ALA A 91 -12.32 6.83 -2.46
C ALA A 91 -11.16 7.68 -3.02
N ALA A 92 -10.19 7.04 -3.69
CA ALA A 92 -9.12 7.74 -4.39
C ALA A 92 -9.61 8.23 -5.75
N LEU A 93 -9.49 9.54 -5.99
CA LEU A 93 -9.53 10.13 -7.32
C LEU A 93 -8.11 10.18 -7.89
N ASP A 94 -7.12 10.48 -7.05
CA ASP A 94 -5.69 10.43 -7.35
C ASP A 94 -4.95 9.60 -6.27
N VAL A 95 -3.75 9.09 -6.58
CA VAL A 95 -2.90 8.42 -5.58
C VAL A 95 -2.54 9.37 -4.43
N THR A 96 -2.36 10.67 -4.71
CA THR A 96 -2.02 11.72 -3.71
C THR A 96 -3.06 11.85 -2.61
N ASP A 97 -4.30 11.42 -2.84
CA ASP A 97 -5.36 11.40 -1.82
C ASP A 97 -4.99 10.56 -0.58
N CYS A 98 -4.12 9.56 -0.74
CA CYS A 98 -3.63 8.75 0.37
C CYS A 98 -2.82 9.55 1.38
N ALA A 99 -2.15 10.64 0.96
CA ALA A 99 -1.33 11.47 1.85
C ALA A 99 -2.16 12.05 3.01
N ARG A 100 -3.41 12.46 2.74
CA ARG A 100 -4.31 13.02 3.77
C ARG A 100 -4.71 11.96 4.81
N ILE A 101 -4.98 10.74 4.36
CA ILE A 101 -5.29 9.63 5.27
C ILE A 101 -4.05 9.23 6.10
N PHE A 102 -2.85 9.22 5.51
CA PHE A 102 -1.61 9.00 6.26
C PHE A 102 -1.40 10.06 7.34
N GLN A 103 -1.62 11.34 7.03
CA GLN A 103 -1.53 12.42 8.01
C GLN A 103 -2.52 12.25 9.17
N ILE A 104 -3.76 11.86 8.87
CA ILE A 104 -4.76 11.57 9.90
C ILE A 104 -4.30 10.41 10.80
N MET A 105 -3.79 9.32 10.22
CA MET A 105 -3.34 8.16 11.01
C MET A 105 -2.15 8.50 11.91
N VAL A 106 -1.17 9.25 11.41
CA VAL A 106 0.03 9.65 12.18
C VAL A 106 -0.31 10.55 13.37
N HIS A 107 -1.29 11.44 13.22
CA HIS A 107 -1.66 12.41 14.26
C HIS A 107 -2.81 11.94 15.16
N SER A 108 -3.42 10.78 14.87
CA SER A 108 -4.49 10.24 15.68
C SER A 108 -3.96 9.77 17.03
N GLN A 109 -4.54 10.28 18.11
CA GLN A 109 -4.26 9.81 19.48
C GLN A 109 -5.10 8.59 19.87
N VAL A 110 -6.02 8.18 19.01
CA VAL A 110 -6.91 7.03 19.16
C VAL A 110 -6.65 6.01 18.05
N PRO A 111 -6.86 4.71 18.30
CA PRO A 111 -6.72 3.69 17.25
C PRO A 111 -7.59 4.02 16.04
N ILE A 112 -6.99 4.02 14.84
CA ILE A 112 -7.69 4.42 13.62
C ILE A 112 -7.41 3.50 12.43
N ILE A 113 -8.46 3.18 11.69
CA ILE A 113 -8.45 2.42 10.45
C ILE A 113 -8.62 3.41 9.31
N GLY A 114 -7.52 3.83 8.69
CA GLY A 114 -7.52 4.74 7.54
C GLY A 114 -7.38 3.97 6.23
N ILE A 115 -8.39 4.05 5.36
CA ILE A 115 -8.40 3.34 4.07
C ILE A 115 -8.86 4.28 2.96
N VAL A 116 -8.14 4.24 1.85
CA VAL A 116 -8.57 4.82 0.58
C VAL A 116 -8.88 3.69 -0.39
N MET A 117 -10.11 3.68 -0.90
CA MET A 117 -10.62 2.67 -1.83
C MET A 117 -10.19 2.98 -3.27
N GLY A 118 -10.19 1.95 -4.11
CA GLY A 118 -9.78 2.02 -5.52
C GLY A 118 -8.31 1.66 -5.71
N GLU A 119 -7.91 1.42 -6.95
CA GLU A 119 -6.54 0.99 -7.29
C GLU A 119 -5.49 2.04 -6.90
N ARG A 120 -5.80 3.32 -7.08
CA ARG A 120 -4.98 4.46 -6.61
C ARG A 120 -4.83 4.51 -5.09
N GLY A 121 -5.82 3.99 -4.37
CA GLY A 121 -5.85 3.93 -2.92
C GLY A 121 -5.03 2.78 -2.32
N LEU A 122 -4.48 1.87 -3.14
CA LEU A 122 -3.79 0.65 -2.69
C LEU A 122 -2.75 0.90 -1.60
N ILE A 123 -1.94 1.96 -1.75
CA ILE A 123 -0.86 2.28 -0.81
C ILE A 123 -1.37 2.60 0.60
N SER A 124 -2.61 3.09 0.75
CA SER A 124 -3.21 3.31 2.07
C SER A 124 -3.37 2.02 2.86
N ARG A 125 -3.64 0.91 2.17
CA ARG A 125 -3.81 -0.43 2.76
C ARG A 125 -2.47 -1.08 3.08
N LEU A 126 -1.46 -0.85 2.23
CA LEU A 126 -0.12 -1.46 2.37
C LEU A 126 0.72 -0.76 3.43
N LEU A 127 0.68 0.57 3.49
CA LEU A 127 1.52 1.39 4.38
C LEU A 127 0.85 1.69 5.74
N SER A 128 -0.28 1.05 6.04
CA SER A 128 -0.93 1.16 7.34
C SER A 128 0.03 0.94 8.54
N PRO A 129 0.94 -0.07 8.53
CA PRO A 129 1.94 -0.25 9.61
C PRO A 129 2.97 0.87 9.73
N LYS A 130 3.29 1.56 8.62
CA LYS A 130 4.24 2.68 8.62
C LYS A 130 3.62 3.94 9.23
N PHE A 131 2.32 4.14 9.03
CA PHE A 131 1.61 5.36 9.40
C PHE A 131 0.69 5.22 10.62
N GLY A 132 0.82 4.15 11.38
CA GLY A 132 0.08 3.97 12.65
C GLY A 132 -1.37 3.51 12.50
N GLY A 133 -1.74 2.95 11.34
CA GLY A 133 -3.08 2.39 11.17
C GLY A 133 -3.29 1.16 12.05
N TYR A 134 -4.45 1.08 12.68
CA TYR A 134 -4.81 0.02 13.61
C TYR A 134 -5.06 -1.32 12.90
N LEU A 135 -5.72 -1.29 11.75
CA LEU A 135 -6.11 -2.48 10.99
C LEU A 135 -6.11 -2.20 9.49
N THR A 136 -5.76 -3.19 8.68
CA THR A 136 -5.98 -3.22 7.23
C THR A 136 -6.77 -4.46 6.84
N TYR A 137 -7.38 -4.45 5.65
CA TYR A 137 -8.15 -5.58 5.15
C TYR A 137 -7.45 -6.26 3.98
N GLY A 138 -7.30 -7.58 4.06
CA GLY A 138 -6.80 -8.44 2.98
C GLY A 138 -7.84 -9.47 2.59
N ALA A 139 -8.20 -9.53 1.31
CA ALA A 139 -9.19 -10.49 0.81
C ALA A 139 -8.66 -11.93 0.93
N LEU A 140 -9.57 -12.89 1.09
CA LEU A 140 -9.21 -14.30 1.21
C LEU A 140 -8.58 -14.84 -0.08
N GLU A 141 -9.04 -14.32 -1.21
CA GLU A 141 -8.58 -14.59 -2.57
C GLU A 141 -9.06 -13.44 -3.48
N ALA A 142 -8.53 -13.35 -4.71
CA ALA A 142 -8.78 -12.22 -5.61
C ALA A 142 -10.28 -11.98 -5.90
N GLY A 143 -11.11 -13.03 -5.91
CA GLY A 143 -12.57 -12.93 -6.11
C GLY A 143 -13.37 -12.57 -4.86
N ALA A 144 -12.74 -12.54 -3.68
CA ALA A 144 -13.39 -12.36 -2.38
C ALA A 144 -13.16 -10.97 -1.78
N ILE A 145 -12.98 -9.95 -2.63
CA ILE A 145 -12.86 -8.55 -2.17
C ILE A 145 -14.19 -8.06 -1.58
N SER A 146 -14.13 -7.25 -0.52
CA SER A 146 -15.27 -6.56 0.08
C SER A 146 -15.32 -5.08 -0.27
N ALA A 147 -14.23 -4.52 -0.80
CA ALA A 147 -14.14 -3.12 -1.24
C ALA A 147 -13.15 -2.97 -2.41
N PRO A 148 -13.32 -1.96 -3.29
CA PRO A 148 -12.39 -1.68 -4.38
C PRO A 148 -10.95 -1.44 -3.90
N GLY A 149 -9.98 -1.97 -4.65
CA GLY A 149 -8.54 -1.83 -4.38
C GLY A 149 -8.00 -2.68 -3.23
N GLN A 150 -8.77 -3.66 -2.74
CA GLN A 150 -8.34 -4.54 -1.66
C GLN A 150 -7.37 -5.63 -2.18
N PRO A 151 -6.12 -5.71 -1.67
CA PRO A 151 -5.21 -6.79 -1.99
C PRO A 151 -5.63 -8.09 -1.29
N THR A 152 -5.08 -9.24 -1.72
CA THR A 152 -5.27 -10.47 -0.96
C THR A 152 -4.42 -10.45 0.32
N ALA A 153 -4.87 -11.16 1.36
CA ALA A 153 -4.09 -11.36 2.57
C ALA A 153 -2.74 -12.04 2.27
N LYS A 154 -2.72 -12.94 1.29
CA LYS A 154 -1.49 -13.58 0.81
C LYS A 154 -0.53 -12.57 0.20
N ASP A 155 -0.99 -11.67 -0.68
CA ASP A 155 -0.12 -10.66 -1.29
C ASP A 155 0.42 -9.69 -0.25
N LEU A 156 -0.39 -9.28 0.73
CA LEU A 156 0.09 -8.48 1.86
C LEU A 156 1.29 -9.15 2.54
N LEU A 157 1.15 -10.42 2.91
CA LEU A 157 2.17 -11.14 3.68
C LEU A 157 3.40 -11.53 2.84
N ASP A 158 3.18 -12.05 1.63
CA ASP A 158 4.23 -12.68 0.82
C ASP A 158 4.85 -11.72 -0.19
N LEU A 159 4.03 -10.90 -0.86
CA LEU A 159 4.49 -10.00 -1.93
C LEU A 159 5.02 -8.69 -1.34
N TYR A 160 4.30 -8.10 -0.39
CA TYR A 160 4.61 -6.78 0.18
C TYR A 160 5.31 -6.86 1.54
N ASN A 161 5.61 -8.07 2.04
CA ASN A 161 6.26 -8.28 3.32
C ASN A 161 5.60 -7.49 4.47
N PHE A 162 4.26 -7.43 4.51
CA PHE A 162 3.50 -6.53 5.37
C PHE A 162 3.94 -6.57 6.85
N ARG A 163 4.32 -7.75 7.35
CA ARG A 163 4.80 -7.94 8.73
C ARG A 163 6.17 -7.32 9.02
N LEU A 164 6.94 -6.94 8.00
CA LEU A 164 8.23 -6.27 8.12
C LEU A 164 8.12 -4.74 8.05
N ILE A 165 6.98 -4.20 7.60
CA ILE A 165 6.79 -2.74 7.49
C ILE A 165 6.70 -2.12 8.89
N ARG A 166 7.47 -1.06 9.11
CA ARG A 166 7.61 -0.29 10.36
C ARG A 166 7.58 1.22 10.06
N PRO A 167 7.42 2.09 11.07
CA PRO A 167 7.44 3.54 10.86
C PRO A 167 8.69 4.05 10.13
N ASN A 168 9.85 3.44 10.36
CA ASN A 168 11.13 3.80 9.73
C ASN A 168 11.44 3.02 8.43
N THR A 169 10.53 2.20 7.90
CA THR A 169 10.74 1.48 6.64
C THR A 169 10.79 2.47 5.47
N SER A 170 11.84 2.41 4.66
CA SER A 170 11.94 3.23 3.44
C SER A 170 10.99 2.72 2.36
N VAL A 171 10.25 3.62 1.72
CA VAL A 171 9.28 3.25 0.68
C VAL A 171 9.88 3.50 -0.69
N TYR A 172 9.90 2.47 -1.52
CA TYR A 172 10.24 2.50 -2.93
C TYR A 172 9.02 2.11 -3.77
N GLY A 173 9.06 2.34 -5.07
CA GLY A 173 8.01 1.80 -5.93
C GLY A 173 8.16 2.06 -7.40
N ILE A 174 7.19 1.59 -8.17
CA ILE A 174 7.09 1.83 -9.60
C ILE A 174 5.94 2.80 -9.88
N THR A 175 6.22 3.90 -10.57
CA THR A 175 5.22 4.85 -11.08
C THR A 175 4.85 4.49 -12.52
N GLY A 176 3.54 4.47 -12.81
CA GLY A 176 3.04 4.17 -14.15
C GLY A 176 1.52 4.25 -14.25
N LYS A 177 1.02 4.17 -15.49
CA LYS A 177 -0.42 4.09 -15.79
C LYS A 177 -0.64 3.38 -17.14
N PRO A 178 -1.07 2.11 -17.14
CA PRO A 178 -1.37 1.24 -16.00
C PRO A 178 -0.09 0.73 -15.28
N VAL A 179 -0.24 0.24 -14.04
CA VAL A 179 0.93 -0.24 -13.25
C VAL A 179 0.73 -1.59 -12.57
N GLY A 180 -0.50 -2.04 -12.30
CA GLY A 180 -0.76 -3.24 -11.49
C GLY A 180 -0.25 -4.57 -12.06
N HIS A 181 0.16 -4.62 -13.33
CA HIS A 181 0.76 -5.79 -13.96
C HIS A 181 2.27 -5.92 -13.72
N SER A 182 2.90 -4.91 -13.11
CA SER A 182 4.34 -4.89 -12.90
C SER A 182 4.78 -5.99 -11.94
N LYS A 183 5.81 -6.73 -12.33
CA LYS A 183 6.45 -7.74 -11.47
C LYS A 183 7.61 -7.18 -10.66
N ILE A 184 7.92 -5.89 -10.82
CA ILE A 184 9.03 -5.25 -10.11
C ILE A 184 8.87 -5.33 -8.58
N PRO A 185 7.67 -5.10 -8.00
CA PRO A 185 7.48 -5.28 -6.56
C PRO A 185 7.78 -6.70 -6.07
N LEU A 186 7.48 -7.74 -6.86
CA LEU A 186 7.81 -9.12 -6.51
C LEU A 186 9.33 -9.31 -6.40
N LEU A 187 10.08 -8.80 -7.37
CA LEU A 187 11.54 -8.89 -7.41
C LEU A 187 12.18 -8.14 -6.24
N PHE A 188 11.85 -6.85 -6.06
CA PHE A 188 12.51 -6.02 -5.07
C PHE A 188 12.11 -6.37 -3.64
N ASN A 189 10.86 -6.71 -3.36
CA ASN A 189 10.49 -7.12 -1.99
C ASN A 189 11.13 -8.46 -1.60
N ALA A 190 11.30 -9.40 -2.53
CA ALA A 190 12.05 -10.62 -2.28
C ALA A 190 13.53 -10.30 -2.00
N ALA A 191 14.15 -9.43 -2.81
CA ALA A 191 15.53 -9.01 -2.63
C ALA A 191 15.76 -8.27 -1.31
N PHE A 192 14.92 -7.27 -0.98
CA PHE A 192 14.99 -6.51 0.27
C PHE A 192 14.91 -7.42 1.49
N LYS A 193 13.98 -8.38 1.48
CA LYS A 193 13.85 -9.39 2.54
C LYS A 193 15.09 -10.28 2.64
N ALA A 194 15.64 -10.74 1.51
CA ALA A 194 16.80 -11.63 1.49
C ALA A 194 18.07 -10.97 2.04
N VAL A 195 18.25 -9.67 1.80
CA VAL A 195 19.42 -8.92 2.30
C VAL A 195 19.17 -8.19 3.64
N GLY A 196 17.97 -8.32 4.21
CA GLY A 196 17.60 -7.68 5.48
C GLY A 196 17.46 -6.15 5.39
N LEU A 197 17.20 -5.60 4.21
CA LEU A 197 17.00 -4.16 4.03
C LEU A 197 15.60 -3.77 4.52
N ASN A 198 15.53 -2.77 5.42
CA ASN A 198 14.26 -2.23 5.93
C ASN A 198 13.56 -1.34 4.89
N ALA A 199 13.08 -1.96 3.82
CA ALA A 199 12.46 -1.29 2.70
C ALA A 199 11.26 -2.08 2.17
N VAL A 200 10.32 -1.37 1.54
CA VAL A 200 9.20 -1.96 0.80
C VAL A 200 9.08 -1.33 -0.57
N TYR A 201 8.82 -2.13 -1.58
CA TYR A 201 8.63 -1.73 -2.97
C TYR A 201 7.16 -1.87 -3.37
N LEU A 202 6.54 -0.78 -3.84
CA LEU A 202 5.10 -0.69 -4.08
C LEU A 202 4.73 -0.37 -5.53
N HIS A 203 3.46 -0.58 -5.86
CA HIS A 203 2.83 -0.04 -7.05
C HIS A 203 2.29 1.37 -6.77
N PHE A 204 2.67 2.35 -7.60
CA PHE A 204 2.07 3.68 -7.61
C PHE A 204 1.34 3.89 -8.94
N LEU A 205 0.01 3.83 -8.91
CA LEU A 205 -0.82 4.20 -10.06
C LEU A 205 -0.90 5.72 -10.11
N VAL A 206 -0.07 6.33 -10.94
CA VAL A 206 0.16 7.78 -10.97
C VAL A 206 -0.48 8.38 -12.22
N ASP A 207 -1.32 9.38 -12.06
CA ASP A 207 -1.86 10.16 -13.18
C ASP A 207 -0.93 11.33 -13.54
N ASP A 208 -0.52 12.11 -12.53
CA ASP A 208 0.43 13.22 -12.66
C ASP A 208 1.69 12.92 -11.82
N VAL A 209 2.81 12.74 -12.51
CA VAL A 209 4.10 12.40 -11.88
C VAL A 209 4.73 13.56 -11.14
N GLU A 210 4.47 14.80 -11.56
CA GLU A 210 4.97 15.99 -10.88
C GLU A 210 4.22 16.20 -9.56
N GLU A 211 2.88 16.09 -9.59
CA GLU A 211 2.06 16.16 -8.37
C GLU A 211 2.41 15.05 -7.38
N PHE A 212 2.69 13.83 -7.88
CA PHE A 212 3.14 12.71 -7.07
C PHE A 212 4.43 13.05 -6.30
N PHE A 213 5.48 13.53 -6.98
CA PHE A 213 6.76 13.85 -6.32
C PHE A 213 6.65 15.05 -5.38
N ASN A 214 5.81 16.02 -5.70
CA ASN A 214 5.54 17.18 -4.84
C ASN A 214 4.82 16.75 -3.54
N THR A 215 3.79 15.92 -3.67
CA THR A 215 3.02 15.40 -2.52
C THR A 215 3.87 14.50 -1.63
N TYR A 216 4.64 13.62 -2.24
CA TYR A 216 5.47 12.62 -1.57
C TYR A 216 6.95 13.02 -1.53
N SER A 217 7.20 14.22 -1.01
CA SER A 217 8.53 14.83 -0.91
C SER A 217 9.32 14.42 0.33
N CYS A 218 8.69 13.73 1.29
CA CYS A 218 9.36 13.22 2.50
C CYS A 218 10.41 12.16 2.15
N ILE A 219 11.57 12.20 2.82
CA ILE A 219 12.70 11.30 2.53
C ILE A 219 12.37 9.80 2.70
N ASP A 220 11.51 9.48 3.67
CA ASP A 220 11.10 8.10 3.96
C ASP A 220 9.99 7.59 3.04
N PHE A 221 9.47 8.46 2.16
CA PHE A 221 8.44 8.15 1.20
C PHE A 221 8.96 8.35 -0.22
N ALA A 222 8.92 7.29 -1.04
CA ALA A 222 9.49 7.32 -2.39
C ALA A 222 10.99 7.70 -2.37
N SER A 223 11.76 7.04 -1.49
CA SER A 223 13.22 7.15 -1.40
C SER A 223 13.92 6.76 -2.72
N GLY A 224 13.22 5.99 -3.55
CA GLY A 224 13.54 5.81 -4.96
C GLY A 224 12.35 5.21 -5.71
N CYS A 225 12.22 5.55 -6.99
CA CYS A 225 11.15 5.07 -7.85
C CYS A 225 11.69 4.57 -9.19
N SER A 226 11.22 3.41 -9.64
CA SER A 226 11.22 3.14 -11.08
C SER A 226 10.09 3.92 -11.75
N CYS A 227 10.33 4.32 -12.99
CA CYS A 227 9.37 5.06 -13.82
C CYS A 227 9.11 4.28 -15.11
N THR A 228 7.84 3.99 -15.38
CA THR A 228 7.40 3.32 -16.61
C THR A 228 6.40 4.17 -17.38
N ILE A 229 5.88 3.62 -18.49
CA ILE A 229 4.91 4.29 -19.36
C ILE A 229 3.73 4.85 -18.55
N PRO A 230 3.28 6.08 -18.83
CA PRO A 230 3.78 7.04 -19.85
C PRO A 230 4.80 8.06 -19.30
N HIS A 231 5.33 7.85 -18.10
CA HIS A 231 5.97 8.91 -17.31
C HIS A 231 7.46 9.13 -17.58
N LYS A 232 8.11 8.25 -18.36
CA LYS A 232 9.58 8.27 -18.54
C LYS A 232 10.15 9.59 -19.06
N GLU A 233 9.43 10.27 -19.94
CA GLU A 233 9.86 11.57 -20.50
C GLU A 233 9.39 12.74 -19.62
N VAL A 234 8.12 12.72 -19.20
CA VAL A 234 7.51 13.82 -18.44
C VAL A 234 8.18 13.99 -17.07
N ALA A 235 8.59 12.90 -16.43
CA ALA A 235 9.23 12.92 -15.12
C ALA A 235 10.57 13.67 -15.11
N LEU A 236 11.24 13.86 -16.26
CA LEU A 236 12.46 14.67 -16.36
C LEU A 236 12.30 16.08 -15.80
N LYS A 237 11.10 16.67 -15.94
CA LYS A 237 10.81 18.03 -15.47
C LYS A 237 10.83 18.17 -13.96
N SER A 238 10.63 17.05 -13.24
CA SER A 238 10.59 17.00 -11.78
C SER A 238 11.94 16.61 -11.16
N MET A 239 13.00 16.45 -11.97
CA MET A 239 14.32 16.01 -11.50
C MET A 239 15.27 17.19 -11.31
N ASP A 240 16.03 17.15 -10.22
CA ASP A 240 17.06 18.14 -9.92
C ASP A 240 18.36 17.84 -10.66
N GLU A 241 18.71 16.55 -10.72
CA GLU A 241 19.90 16.05 -11.40
C GLU A 241 19.54 14.91 -12.35
N ILE A 242 20.15 14.92 -13.54
CA ILE A 242 19.90 13.89 -14.56
C ILE A 242 21.26 13.38 -15.05
N ASP A 243 21.44 12.05 -14.99
CA ASP A 243 22.61 11.37 -15.54
C ASP A 243 22.85 11.78 -17.00
N PRO A 244 24.12 12.01 -17.44
CA PRO A 244 24.41 12.45 -18.80
C PRO A 244 23.86 11.52 -19.89
N THR A 245 23.82 10.22 -19.66
CA THR A 245 23.26 9.24 -20.61
C THR A 245 21.75 9.34 -20.64
N ALA A 246 21.09 9.40 -19.48
CA ALA A 246 19.64 9.61 -19.40
C ALA A 246 19.21 10.92 -20.08
N LYS A 247 19.99 12.00 -19.90
CA LYS A 247 19.77 13.30 -20.55
C LYS A 247 19.89 13.23 -22.07
N LYS A 248 20.85 12.46 -22.60
CA LYS A 248 21.00 12.23 -24.05
C LYS A 248 19.85 11.40 -24.62
N ILE A 249 19.39 10.39 -23.88
CA ILE A 249 18.26 9.54 -24.28
C ILE A 249 16.95 10.35 -24.28
N GLY A 250 16.79 11.30 -23.35
CA GLY A 250 15.56 12.07 -23.21
C GLY A 250 14.46 11.31 -22.45
N ALA A 251 14.81 10.26 -21.72
CA ALA A 251 13.88 9.47 -20.91
C ALA A 251 14.58 8.89 -19.67
N ILE A 252 13.86 8.77 -18.56
CA ILE A 252 14.33 8.18 -17.30
C ILE A 252 13.44 7.01 -16.87
N ASN A 253 14.03 6.03 -16.19
CA ASN A 253 13.29 4.89 -15.65
C ASN A 253 13.66 4.59 -14.18
N ASN A 254 14.65 5.28 -13.62
CA ASN A 254 15.12 5.06 -12.26
C ASN A 254 15.42 6.41 -11.62
N ILE A 255 14.81 6.65 -10.47
CA ILE A 255 14.85 7.91 -9.74
C ILE A 255 15.30 7.59 -8.32
N VAL A 256 16.31 8.28 -7.84
CA VAL A 256 16.85 8.15 -6.49
C VAL A 256 16.66 9.47 -5.77
N ARG A 257 16.01 9.44 -4.60
CA ARG A 257 15.95 10.59 -3.70
C ARG A 257 17.14 10.53 -2.75
N ARG A 258 18.01 11.54 -2.82
CA ARG A 258 19.19 11.66 -1.95
C ARG A 258 18.81 12.10 -0.52
N PRO A 259 19.72 11.95 0.46
CA PRO A 259 19.48 12.37 1.83
C PRO A 259 19.15 13.86 2.03
N ASP A 260 19.57 14.73 1.11
CA ASP A 260 19.24 16.16 1.07
C ASP A 260 17.88 16.45 0.39
N GLY A 261 17.19 15.41 -0.10
CA GLY A 261 15.91 15.50 -0.80
C GLY A 261 16.03 15.59 -2.32
N THR A 262 17.23 15.78 -2.87
CA THR A 262 17.48 15.94 -4.31
C THR A 262 17.07 14.68 -5.09
N LEU A 263 16.31 14.88 -6.15
CA LEU A 263 15.89 13.83 -7.09
C LEU A 263 16.92 13.69 -8.22
N THR A 264 17.67 12.59 -8.19
CA THR A 264 18.61 12.21 -9.25
C THR A 264 18.01 11.13 -10.13
N ALA A 265 18.02 11.34 -11.45
CA ALA A 265 17.45 10.40 -12.41
C ALA A 265 18.48 9.72 -13.31
N PHE A 266 18.18 8.46 -13.62
CA PHE A 266 18.99 7.57 -14.43
C PHE A 266 18.11 6.85 -15.47
N ASN A 267 18.77 6.29 -16.47
CA ASN A 267 18.17 5.37 -17.42
C ASN A 267 18.94 4.05 -17.36
N THR A 268 18.29 2.96 -16.98
CA THR A 268 18.87 1.60 -16.99
C THR A 268 18.26 0.71 -18.07
N ASP A 269 17.27 1.20 -18.82
CA ASP A 269 16.63 0.43 -19.89
C ASP A 269 17.61 0.20 -21.04
N TYR A 270 18.40 1.21 -21.42
CA TYR A 270 19.29 1.10 -22.58
C TYR A 270 20.31 -0.03 -22.42
N ILE A 271 20.96 -0.11 -21.26
CA ILE A 271 21.97 -1.13 -20.99
C ILE A 271 21.32 -2.50 -20.87
N GLY A 272 20.17 -2.60 -20.19
CA GLY A 272 19.43 -3.85 -20.06
C GLY A 272 18.98 -4.41 -21.40
N ALA A 273 18.47 -3.54 -22.30
CA ALA A 273 18.03 -3.94 -23.63
C ALA A 273 19.19 -4.34 -24.54
N ILE A 274 20.26 -3.53 -24.59
CA ILE A 274 21.44 -3.81 -25.43
C ILE A 274 22.10 -5.12 -24.98
N SER A 275 22.36 -5.28 -23.68
CA SER A 275 23.00 -6.50 -23.16
C SER A 275 22.16 -7.74 -23.43
N ALA A 276 20.85 -7.69 -23.24
CA ALA A 276 19.97 -8.83 -23.53
C ALA A 276 19.98 -9.23 -25.01
N ILE A 277 20.05 -8.25 -25.93
CA ILE A 277 20.14 -8.52 -27.37
C ILE A 277 21.51 -9.13 -27.71
N GLU A 278 22.60 -8.55 -27.18
CA GLU A 278 23.95 -9.07 -27.41
C GLU A 278 24.11 -10.51 -26.91
N ASP A 279 23.60 -10.80 -25.72
CA ASP A 279 23.66 -12.15 -25.12
C ASP A 279 22.87 -13.15 -25.96
N GLY A 280 21.65 -12.79 -26.38
CA GLY A 280 20.84 -13.63 -27.27
C GLY A 280 21.50 -13.92 -28.63
N LEU A 281 22.34 -13.01 -29.14
CA LEU A 281 23.10 -13.23 -30.38
C LEU A 281 24.34 -14.10 -30.18
N ARG A 282 24.91 -14.15 -28.97
CA ARG A 282 26.06 -15.03 -28.65
C ARG A 282 25.66 -16.49 -28.45
N GLU A 283 24.39 -16.74 -28.16
CA GLU A 283 23.82 -18.08 -27.96
C GLU A 283 23.39 -18.77 -29.27
N ILE A 284 23.53 -18.10 -30.42
CA ILE A 284 23.22 -18.61 -31.78
C ILE A 284 24.52 -19.02 -32.47
#